data_AF-K1STF7-F1
#
_entry.id   AF-K1STF7-F1
#
_cell.length_a   1.000
_cell.length_b   1.000
_cell.length_c   1.000
_cell.angle_alpha   90.00
_cell.angle_beta   90.00
_cell.angle_gamma   90.00
#
_symmetry.space_group_name_H-M   'P 1'
#
loop_
_entity.id
_entity.type
_entity.pdbx_description
1 polymer ?
#
loop_
_entity_poly.entity_id
_entity_poly.type
_entity_poly.pdbx_seq_one_letter_code
_entity_poly.pdbx_strand_id
1 'polypeptide(L)'
;MKWFKDHGYKVHVCAGDDFEPEEARHIPYCDEYYIVPFYRSPFATQNFRSYKELRKLIEENEYELVHCHTPVAAAIARYAFRTARKKHNTKVLYTAHGFHFYKGAPKISRLYYSVEKAMIRYTDGIITINEEDYLAAKKMCRNKK
;
A
#
# COMPACT_ATOMS: atom_id res chain seq x y z
N MET A 1 -5.96 -10.08 -9.36
CA MET A 1 -5.61 -11.32 -8.63
C MET A 1 -5.65 -12.56 -9.53
N LYS A 2 -6.71 -12.79 -10.33
CA LYS A 2 -6.78 -13.91 -11.28
C LYS A 2 -5.49 -14.18 -12.06
N TRP A 3 -4.91 -13.13 -12.67
CA TRP A 3 -3.64 -13.27 -13.40
C TRP A 3 -2.53 -13.91 -12.57
N PHE A 4 -2.33 -13.49 -11.30
CA PHE A 4 -1.33 -14.07 -10.42
C PHE A 4 -1.61 -15.56 -10.13
N LYS A 5 -2.87 -15.90 -9.86
CA LYS A 5 -3.29 -17.29 -9.65
C LYS A 5 -3.06 -18.16 -10.88
N ASP A 6 -3.43 -17.66 -12.06
CA ASP A 6 -3.25 -18.35 -13.33
C ASP A 6 -1.75 -18.60 -13.66
N HIS A 7 -0.84 -17.82 -13.07
CA HIS A 7 0.62 -17.96 -13.20
C HIS A 7 1.28 -18.68 -12.02
N GLY A 8 0.50 -19.33 -11.15
CA GLY A 8 1.00 -20.17 -10.06
C GLY A 8 1.44 -19.42 -8.80
N TYR A 9 1.20 -18.12 -8.70
CA TYR A 9 1.52 -17.36 -7.49
C TYR A 9 0.52 -17.65 -6.37
N LYS A 10 1.01 -17.68 -5.13
CA LYS A 10 0.19 -17.58 -3.93
C LYS A 10 -0.18 -16.13 -3.67
N VAL A 11 -1.47 -15.84 -3.51
CA VAL A 11 -2.00 -14.47 -3.38
C VAL A 11 -2.59 -14.30 -2.00
N HIS A 12 -1.97 -13.42 -1.20
CA HIS A 12 -2.49 -13.02 0.10
C HIS A 12 -3.14 -11.63 0.01
N VAL A 13 -4.25 -11.43 0.72
CA VAL A 13 -4.93 -10.14 0.83
C VAL A 13 -4.92 -9.68 2.28
N CYS A 14 -4.53 -8.43 2.49
CA CYS A 14 -4.58 -7.76 3.80
C CYS A 14 -5.54 -6.57 3.71
N ALA A 15 -6.65 -6.59 4.44
CA ALA A 15 -7.60 -5.48 4.50
C ALA A 15 -8.30 -5.40 5.86
N GLY A 16 -9.04 -4.31 6.10
CA GLY A 16 -9.94 -4.22 7.25
C GLY A 16 -11.10 -5.21 7.14
N ASP A 17 -11.78 -5.49 8.24
CA ASP A 17 -12.97 -6.36 8.21
C ASP A 17 -14.16 -5.57 7.65
N ASP A 18 -14.26 -5.54 6.32
CA ASP A 18 -15.34 -4.88 5.57
C ASP A 18 -16.45 -5.87 5.17
N PHE A 19 -16.35 -7.14 5.59
CA PHE A 19 -17.39 -8.14 5.36
C PHE A 19 -18.53 -7.97 6.35
N GLU A 20 -19.77 -8.08 5.85
CA GLU A 20 -20.91 -8.22 6.75
C GLU A 20 -20.79 -9.53 7.55
N PRO A 21 -21.25 -9.58 8.82
CA PRO A 21 -21.08 -10.75 9.69
C PRO A 21 -21.61 -12.06 9.11
N GLU A 22 -22.57 -11.96 8.17
CA GLU A 22 -23.26 -13.09 7.56
C GLU A 22 -22.72 -13.44 6.15
N GLU A 23 -21.82 -12.62 5.60
CA GLU A 23 -21.21 -12.90 4.31
C GLU A 23 -20.06 -13.90 4.44
N ALA A 24 -20.06 -14.90 3.56
CA ALA A 24 -18.90 -15.77 3.42
C ALA A 24 -17.69 -14.90 3.03
N ARG A 25 -16.62 -14.99 3.84
CA ARG A 25 -15.33 -14.33 3.58
C ARG A 25 -14.64 -14.94 2.35
N HIS A 26 -15.20 -14.68 1.18
CA HIS A 26 -14.72 -15.21 -0.09
C HIS A 26 -14.22 -14.06 -0.96
N ILE A 27 -12.90 -13.98 -1.06
CA ILE A 27 -12.23 -13.10 -2.01
C ILE A 27 -11.79 -13.98 -3.19
N PRO A 28 -12.36 -13.81 -4.39
CA PRO A 28 -11.96 -14.60 -5.55
C PRO A 28 -10.45 -14.49 -5.78
N TYR A 29 -9.81 -15.62 -6.07
CA TYR A 29 -8.37 -15.69 -6.38
C TYR A 29 -7.44 -15.30 -5.22
N CYS A 30 -7.93 -15.37 -3.98
CA CYS A 30 -7.17 -15.18 -2.75
C CYS A 30 -6.91 -16.53 -2.07
N ASP A 31 -5.67 -16.81 -1.72
CA ASP A 31 -5.30 -18.01 -0.95
C ASP A 31 -5.48 -17.78 0.56
N GLU A 32 -5.04 -16.62 1.05
CA GLU A 32 -5.13 -16.27 2.47
C GLU A 32 -5.57 -14.81 2.65
N TYR A 33 -6.56 -14.61 3.49
CA TYR A 33 -7.08 -13.30 3.86
C TYR A 33 -6.72 -12.98 5.30
N TYR A 34 -5.95 -11.91 5.50
CA TYR A 34 -5.58 -11.40 6.81
C TYR A 34 -6.34 -10.12 7.12
N ILE A 35 -7.05 -10.12 8.25
CA ILE A 35 -7.69 -8.92 8.77
C ILE A 35 -6.63 -8.06 9.43
N VAL A 36 -6.35 -6.91 8.81
CA VAL A 36 -5.39 -5.92 9.31
C VAL A 36 -6.16 -4.61 9.54
N PRO A 37 -6.16 -4.06 10.76
CA PRO A 37 -7.07 -2.97 11.13
C PRO A 37 -6.56 -1.62 10.63
N PHE A 38 -6.67 -1.38 9.32
CA PHE A 38 -6.28 -0.12 8.68
C PHE A 38 -7.31 0.97 8.97
N TYR A 39 -6.84 2.15 9.38
CA TYR A 39 -7.71 3.30 9.63
C TYR A 39 -7.46 4.39 8.59
N ARG A 40 -8.56 5.01 8.13
CA ARG A 40 -8.50 6.09 7.13
C ARG A 40 -7.79 7.35 7.65
N SER A 41 -7.86 7.60 8.96
CA SER A 41 -7.16 8.73 9.57
C SER A 41 -5.66 8.41 9.70
N PRO A 42 -4.76 9.25 9.15
CA PRO A 42 -3.32 9.03 9.29
C PRO A 42 -2.83 9.15 10.74
N PHE A 43 -3.58 9.83 11.61
CA PHE A 43 -3.23 10.03 13.03
C PHE A 43 -3.83 8.98 13.96
N ALA A 44 -4.58 8.01 13.43
CA ALA A 44 -5.12 6.91 14.22
C ALA A 44 -3.96 6.06 14.78
N THR A 45 -3.82 6.00 16.10
CA THR A 45 -2.78 5.21 16.78
C THR A 45 -2.91 3.72 16.46
N GLN A 46 -4.12 3.27 16.10
CA GLN A 46 -4.41 1.92 15.66
C GLN A 46 -3.66 1.54 14.38
N ASN A 47 -3.24 2.50 13.55
CA ASN A 47 -2.36 2.22 12.40
C ASN A 47 -0.99 1.66 12.82
N PHE A 48 -0.55 1.89 14.07
CA PHE A 48 0.62 1.23 14.62
C PHE A 48 0.41 -0.28 14.81
N ARG A 49 -0.82 -0.69 15.17
CA ARG A 49 -1.19 -2.12 15.21
C ARG A 49 -1.14 -2.71 13.81
N SER A 50 -1.72 -2.02 12.81
CA SER A 50 -1.61 -2.44 11.41
C SER A 50 -0.17 -2.64 10.95
N TYR A 51 0.73 -1.72 11.32
CA TYR A 51 2.15 -1.86 11.05
C TYR A 51 2.75 -3.13 11.68
N LYS A 52 2.45 -3.41 12.95
CA LYS A 52 2.95 -4.60 13.66
C LYS A 52 2.45 -5.90 13.03
N GLU A 53 1.16 -5.98 12.72
CA GLU A 53 0.58 -7.16 12.05
C GLU A 53 1.23 -7.40 10.69
N LEU A 54 1.40 -6.35 9.87
CA LEU A 54 2.11 -6.47 8.59
C LEU A 54 3.55 -6.94 8.78
N ARG A 55 4.27 -6.42 9.79
CA ARG A 55 5.65 -6.85 10.09
C ARG A 55 5.72 -8.34 10.41
N LYS A 56 4.79 -8.85 11.21
CA LYS A 56 4.68 -10.27 11.53
C LYS A 56 4.46 -11.08 10.25
N LEU A 57 3.48 -10.70 9.43
CA LEU A 57 3.18 -11.40 8.17
C LEU A 57 4.36 -11.40 7.20
N ILE A 58 5.12 -10.31 7.12
CA ILE A 58 6.34 -10.18 6.29
C ILE A 58 7.48 -11.08 6.79
N GLU A 59 7.52 -11.38 8.08
CA GLU A 59 8.55 -12.24 8.67
C GLU A 59 8.15 -13.72 8.60
N GLU A 60 6.87 -14.02 8.70
CA GLU A 60 6.31 -15.37 8.55
C GLU A 60 6.20 -15.81 7.09
N ASN A 61 6.09 -14.85 6.16
CA ASN A 61 5.94 -15.11 4.73
C ASN A 61 6.95 -14.29 3.92
N GLU A 62 7.66 -14.94 3.00
CA GLU A 62 8.52 -14.26 2.05
C GLU A 62 7.73 -13.84 0.81
N TYR A 63 7.55 -12.53 0.62
CA TYR A 63 6.83 -11.99 -0.53
C TYR A 63 7.79 -11.49 -1.61
N GLU A 64 7.55 -11.88 -2.86
CA GLU A 64 8.25 -11.34 -4.02
C GLU A 64 7.70 -9.98 -4.44
N LEU A 65 6.39 -9.77 -4.28
CA LEU A 65 5.67 -8.57 -4.68
C LEU A 65 4.64 -8.21 -3.60
N VAL A 66 4.60 -6.92 -3.25
CA VAL A 66 3.47 -6.31 -2.56
C VAL A 66 2.89 -5.20 -3.43
N HIS A 67 1.58 -5.24 -3.61
CA HIS A 67 0.83 -4.20 -4.30
C HIS A 67 -0.14 -3.57 -3.30
N CYS A 68 0.06 -2.29 -3.02
CA CYS A 68 -0.73 -1.56 -2.05
C CYS A 68 -1.60 -0.48 -2.70
N HIS A 69 -2.73 -0.23 -2.07
CA HIS A 69 -3.74 0.75 -2.46
C HIS A 69 -4.13 1.59 -1.25
N THR A 70 -4.79 2.72 -1.52
CA THR A 70 -5.26 3.72 -0.53
C THR A 70 -4.12 4.43 0.23
N PRO A 71 -4.11 5.76 0.35
CA PRO A 71 -2.90 6.48 0.76
C PRO A 71 -2.35 6.10 2.14
N VAL A 72 -3.20 5.92 3.15
CA VAL A 72 -2.76 5.61 4.52
C VAL A 72 -2.27 4.16 4.63
N ALA A 73 -3.06 3.18 4.18
CA ALA A 73 -2.65 1.77 4.21
C ALA A 73 -1.40 1.55 3.34
N ALA A 74 -1.32 2.19 2.17
CA ALA A 74 -0.15 2.12 1.31
C ALA A 74 1.10 2.74 1.94
N ALA A 75 0.99 3.86 2.67
CA ALA A 75 2.14 4.43 3.39
C ALA A 75 2.64 3.45 4.48
N ILE A 76 1.73 2.86 5.25
CA ILE A 76 2.07 1.87 6.29
C ILE A 76 2.71 0.63 5.66
N ALA A 77 2.12 0.08 4.61
CA ALA A 77 2.63 -1.10 3.91
C ALA A 77 4.01 -0.84 3.30
N ARG A 78 4.19 0.24 2.54
CA ARG A 78 5.49 0.64 1.97
C ARG A 78 6.57 0.74 3.05
N TYR A 79 6.23 1.34 4.19
CA TYR A 79 7.16 1.45 5.31
C TYR A 79 7.43 0.09 5.99
N ALA A 80 6.41 -0.76 6.18
CA ALA A 80 6.55 -2.09 6.76
C ALA A 80 7.45 -3.00 5.91
N PHE A 81 7.32 -2.94 4.58
CA PHE A 81 8.11 -3.74 3.64
C PHE A 81 9.54 -3.22 3.43
N ARG A 82 9.94 -2.08 4.03
CA ARG A 82 11.27 -1.46 3.79
C ARG A 82 12.46 -2.40 4.01
N THR A 83 12.36 -3.32 4.97
CA THR A 83 13.44 -4.29 5.24
C THR A 83 13.34 -5.50 4.33
N ALA A 84 12.13 -5.96 4.00
CA ALA A 84 11.91 -7.06 3.06
C ALA A 84 12.43 -6.71 1.66
N ARG A 85 12.22 -5.45 1.22
CA ARG A 85 12.83 -4.92 -0.01
C ARG A 85 14.35 -5.10 -0.05
N LYS A 86 15.03 -4.89 1.08
CA LYS A 86 16.49 -5.00 1.18
C LYS A 86 16.97 -6.43 1.36
N LYS A 87 16.25 -7.24 2.14
CA LYS A 87 16.66 -8.61 2.49
C LYS A 87 16.27 -9.64 1.44
N HIS A 88 15.05 -9.57 0.93
CA HIS A 88 14.45 -10.57 0.05
C HIS A 88 14.18 -10.03 -1.36
N ASN A 89 14.66 -8.82 -1.68
CA ASN A 89 14.42 -8.14 -2.96
C ASN A 89 12.92 -7.98 -3.31
N THR A 90 12.04 -8.00 -2.31
CA THR A 90 10.59 -7.78 -2.48
C THR A 90 10.34 -6.49 -3.26
N LYS A 91 9.51 -6.54 -4.29
CA LYS A 91 9.08 -5.36 -5.06
C LYS A 91 7.84 -4.75 -4.42
N VAL A 92 7.83 -3.41 -4.34
CA VAL A 92 6.71 -2.66 -3.79
C VAL A 92 6.07 -1.80 -4.87
N LEU A 93 4.86 -2.16 -5.28
CA LEU A 93 4.02 -1.37 -6.18
C LEU A 93 2.93 -0.64 -5.39
N TYR A 94 2.66 0.59 -5.79
CA TYR A 94 1.58 1.41 -5.22
C TYR A 94 0.69 1.93 -6.33
N THR A 95 -0.62 1.70 -6.24
CA THR A 95 -1.59 2.40 -7.10
C THR A 95 -2.22 3.57 -6.35
N ALA A 96 -1.99 4.77 -6.86
CA ALA A 96 -2.66 5.98 -6.42
C ALA A 96 -4.02 6.11 -7.12
N HIS A 97 -5.08 6.16 -6.32
CA HIS A 97 -6.46 6.39 -6.78
C HIS A 97 -6.86 7.87 -6.64
N GLY A 98 -5.93 8.78 -6.91
CA GLY A 98 -6.05 10.21 -6.58
C GLY A 98 -5.13 10.61 -5.43
N PHE A 99 -4.19 11.51 -5.70
CA PHE A 99 -3.46 12.15 -4.62
C PHE A 99 -4.31 13.20 -3.92
N HIS A 100 -4.15 13.28 -2.59
CA HIS A 100 -4.86 14.29 -1.78
C HIS A 100 -4.35 15.73 -2.01
N PHE A 101 -3.31 15.91 -2.83
CA PHE A 101 -2.67 17.19 -3.16
C PHE A 101 -2.86 17.56 -4.65
N TYR A 102 -4.11 17.76 -5.05
CA TYR A 102 -4.45 18.23 -6.39
C TYR A 102 -4.43 19.78 -6.48
N LYS A 103 -4.53 20.31 -7.69
CA LYS A 103 -4.62 21.76 -7.94
C LYS A 103 -5.88 22.33 -7.31
N GLY A 104 -5.71 23.21 -6.32
CA GLY A 104 -6.83 23.79 -5.55
C GLY A 104 -7.08 23.09 -4.21
N ALA A 105 -6.30 22.06 -3.87
CA ALA A 105 -6.41 21.40 -2.58
C ALA A 105 -6.03 22.33 -1.39
N PRO A 106 -6.64 22.15 -0.21
CA PRO A 106 -6.31 22.91 0.99
C PRO A 106 -4.82 22.83 1.36
N LYS A 107 -4.30 23.85 2.09
CA LYS A 107 -2.90 23.88 2.51
C LYS A 107 -2.46 22.63 3.31
N ILE A 108 -3.39 22.00 4.05
CA ILE A 108 -3.15 20.77 4.81
C ILE A 108 -2.73 19.60 3.91
N SER A 109 -3.11 19.60 2.63
CA SER A 109 -2.73 18.59 1.64
C SER A 109 -1.23 18.51 1.39
N ARG A 110 -0.47 19.54 1.76
CA ARG A 110 0.99 19.52 1.73
C ARG A 110 1.58 18.43 2.63
N LEU A 111 0.90 18.05 3.72
CA LEU A 111 1.32 16.94 4.56
C LEU A 111 1.30 15.62 3.77
N TYR A 112 0.21 15.36 3.05
CA TYR A 112 0.09 14.18 2.19
C TYR A 112 1.19 14.16 1.12
N TYR A 113 1.52 15.30 0.51
CA TYR A 113 2.63 15.40 -0.44
C TYR A 113 3.98 15.02 0.19
N SER A 114 4.27 15.54 1.39
CA SER A 114 5.51 15.23 2.09
C SER A 114 5.62 13.75 2.46
N VAL A 115 4.51 13.14 2.90
CA VAL A 115 4.46 11.69 3.21
C VAL A 115 4.65 10.87 1.95
N GLU A 116 3.91 11.14 0.87
CA GLU A 116 4.05 10.43 -0.39
C GLU A 116 5.47 10.56 -0.96
N LYS A 117 6.04 11.76 -0.93
CA LYS A 117 7.42 12.01 -1.36
C LYS A 117 8.43 11.22 -0.51
N ALA A 118 8.22 11.10 0.80
CA ALA A 118 9.07 10.30 1.67
C ALA A 118 8.99 8.80 1.32
N MET A 119 7.79 8.31 0.98
CA MET A 119 7.54 6.89 0.69
C MET A 119 8.12 6.41 -0.66
N ILE A 120 8.49 7.30 -1.57
CA ILE A 120 9.11 6.95 -2.86
C ILE A 120 10.42 6.16 -2.71
N ARG A 121 11.16 6.37 -1.63
CA ARG A 121 12.38 5.57 -1.35
C ARG A 121 12.06 4.11 -1.05
N TYR A 122 10.83 3.83 -0.62
CA TYR A 122 10.31 2.50 -0.28
C TYR A 122 9.39 1.93 -1.35
N THR A 123 9.31 2.56 -2.53
CA THR A 123 8.43 2.16 -3.63
C THR A 123 9.26 1.91 -4.88
N ASP A 124 9.00 0.78 -5.55
CA ASP A 124 9.65 0.39 -6.80
C ASP A 124 8.87 0.91 -8.01
N GLY A 125 7.53 0.99 -7.92
CA GLY A 125 6.69 1.55 -8.97
C GLY A 125 5.41 2.20 -8.42
N ILE A 126 5.02 3.31 -9.04
CA ILE A 126 3.75 4.01 -8.77
C ILE A 126 2.89 3.91 -10.02
N ILE A 127 1.67 3.38 -9.86
CA ILE A 127 0.65 3.33 -10.89
C ILE A 127 -0.35 4.47 -10.61
N THR A 128 -0.61 5.29 -11.61
CA THR A 128 -1.53 6.43 -11.52
C THR A 128 -2.64 6.26 -12.56
N ILE A 129 -3.86 6.65 -12.19
CA ILE A 129 -5.04 6.49 -13.06
C ILE A 129 -5.40 7.76 -13.85
N ASN A 130 -4.69 8.87 -13.62
CA ASN A 130 -4.89 10.14 -14.29
C ASN A 130 -3.56 10.88 -14.51
N GLU A 131 -3.58 11.89 -15.38
CA GLU A 131 -2.40 12.65 -15.77
C GLU A 131 -1.87 13.57 -14.66
N GLU A 132 -2.75 14.16 -13.85
CA GLU A 132 -2.36 15.05 -12.74
C GLU A 132 -1.50 14.31 -11.71
N ASP A 133 -1.95 13.14 -11.28
CA ASP A 133 -1.22 12.26 -10.37
C ASP A 133 0.09 11.77 -11.02
N TYR A 134 0.07 11.44 -12.31
CA TYR A 134 1.28 11.04 -13.03
C TYR A 134 2.35 12.14 -12.99
N LEU A 135 1.97 13.38 -13.32
CA LEU A 135 2.88 14.53 -13.30
C LEU A 135 3.41 14.80 -11.88
N ALA A 136 2.56 14.69 -10.87
CA ALA A 136 2.95 14.84 -9.48
C ALA A 136 3.92 13.73 -9.03
N ALA A 137 3.62 12.46 -9.33
CA ALA A 137 4.49 11.32 -9.07
C ALA A 137 5.84 11.47 -9.77
N LYS A 138 5.84 11.85 -11.05
CA LYS A 138 7.05 12.12 -11.85
C LYS A 138 7.91 13.19 -11.19
N LYS A 139 7.31 14.30 -10.73
CA LYS A 139 8.02 15.37 -10.02
C LYS A 139 8.63 14.89 -8.71
N MET A 140 7.93 14.07 -7.95
CA MET A 140 8.46 13.52 -6.70
C MET A 140 9.60 12.53 -6.95
N CYS A 141 9.50 11.67 -7.98
CA CYS A 141 10.52 10.70 -8.37
C CYS A 141 11.81 11.34 -8.91
N ARG A 142 11.72 12.46 -9.65
CA ARG A 142 12.91 13.20 -10.12
C ARG A 142 13.81 13.73 -8.99
N ASN A 143 13.26 13.87 -7.79
CA ASN A 143 13.98 14.34 -6.61
C ASN A 143 14.54 13.19 -5.74
N LYS A 144 14.52 11.95 -6.25
CA LYS A 144 15.11 10.79 -5.58
C LYS A 144 16.64 10.90 -5.72
N LYS A 145 17.29 11.43 -4.69
CA LYS A 145 18.74 11.28 -4.49
C LYS A 145 19.06 9.86 -4.06
#